data_AF-A0A846ZM80-F1
#
_entry.id   AF-A0A846ZM80-F1
#
_cell.length_a   1.000
_cell.length_b   1.000
_cell.length_c   1.000
_cell.angle_alpha   90.00
_cell.angle_beta   90.00
_cell.angle_gamma   90.00
#
_symmetry.space_group_name_H-M   'P 1'
#
loop_
_entity.id
_entity.type
_entity.pdbx_description
1 polymer ?
#
loop_
_entity_poly.entity_id
_entity_poly.type
_entity_poly.pdbx_seq_one_letter_code
_entity_poly.pdbx_strand_id
1 'polypeptide(L)'
;MQKIRIECIMVGGPEHGRTLIVRQDAARPQRPAIVAMDGELCRCAALRRTHNGVTRCLLVHPHASGRQMRDMLTAYRTTPTLARSRNQARSRQSKSLTTPHMGMSS
;
A
#
# COMPACT_ATOMS: atom_id res chain seq x y z
N MET A 1 -8.34 15.27 -19.77
CA MET A 1 -8.47 13.83 -19.46
C MET A 1 -8.78 13.67 -17.98
N GLN A 2 -9.93 13.08 -17.65
CA GLN A 2 -10.33 12.84 -16.26
C GLN A 2 -9.50 11.67 -15.71
N LYS A 3 -8.88 11.81 -14.52
CA LYS A 3 -8.09 10.74 -13.91
C LYS A 3 -8.87 10.11 -12.76
N ILE A 4 -9.04 8.79 -12.77
CA ILE A 4 -9.58 8.02 -11.65
C ILE A 4 -8.48 7.66 -10.65
N ARG A 5 -8.81 7.63 -9.37
CA ARG A 5 -7.92 7.17 -8.29
C ARG A 5 -8.25 5.72 -7.97
N ILE A 6 -7.24 4.87 -8.03
CA ILE A 6 -7.32 3.45 -7.71
C ILE A 6 -6.44 3.17 -6.50
N GLU A 7 -7.06 2.72 -5.41
CA GLU A 7 -6.37 2.20 -4.23
C GLU A 7 -5.97 0.75 -4.51
N CYS A 8 -4.67 0.49 -4.64
CA CYS A 8 -4.12 -0.83 -4.89
C CYS A 8 -3.53 -1.39 -3.59
N ILE A 9 -3.94 -2.59 -3.20
CA ILE A 9 -3.44 -3.29 -2.00
C ILE A 9 -2.57 -4.46 -2.48
N MET A 10 -1.32 -4.49 -2.04
CA MET A 10 -0.35 -5.52 -2.39
C MET A 10 -0.56 -6.77 -1.52
N VAL A 11 -0.58 -7.95 -2.15
CA VAL A 11 -0.81 -9.24 -1.49
C VAL A 11 0.37 -10.16 -1.80
N GLY A 12 1.17 -10.42 -0.76
CA GLY A 12 2.35 -11.26 -0.86
C GLY A 12 3.58 -10.44 -1.22
N GLY A 13 4.73 -11.13 -1.32
CA GLY A 13 6.01 -10.45 -1.59
C GLY A 13 6.45 -9.53 -0.44
N PRO A 14 7.49 -8.70 -0.69
CA PRO A 14 8.08 -7.83 0.32
C PRO A 14 7.13 -6.72 0.82
N GLU A 15 6.09 -6.42 0.04
CA GLU A 15 5.16 -5.31 0.31
C GLU A 15 3.76 -5.79 0.72
N HIS A 16 3.61 -7.03 1.18
CA HIS A 16 2.32 -7.57 1.61
C HIS A 16 1.59 -6.60 2.58
N GLY A 17 0.33 -6.28 2.27
CA GLY A 17 -0.51 -5.36 3.04
C GLY A 17 -0.30 -3.88 2.72
N ARG A 18 0.70 -3.51 1.91
CA ARG A 18 0.94 -2.13 1.51
C ARG A 18 -0.18 -1.64 0.60
N THR A 19 -0.66 -0.42 0.85
CA THR A 19 -1.64 0.25 0.00
C THR A 19 -0.98 1.39 -0.77
N LEU A 20 -1.27 1.48 -2.07
CA LEU A 20 -0.73 2.45 -3.01
C LEU A 20 -1.90 3.15 -3.72
N ILE A 21 -1.74 4.41 -4.11
CA ILE A 21 -2.75 5.12 -4.90
C ILE A 21 -2.21 5.33 -6.30
N VAL A 22 -2.83 4.66 -7.28
CA VAL A 22 -2.53 4.82 -8.70
C VAL A 22 -3.55 5.77 -9.32
N ARG A 23 -3.08 6.65 -10.21
CA ARG A 23 -3.94 7.50 -11.03
C ARG A 23 -3.96 6.94 -12.44
N GLN A 24 -5.15 6.66 -12.94
CA GLN A 24 -5.35 6.14 -14.28
C GLN A 24 -6.28 7.05 -15.07
N ASP A 25 -6.10 7.08 -16.40
CA ASP A 25 -7.03 7.77 -17.28
C ASP A 25 -8.41 7.09 -17.25
N ALA A 26 -9.44 7.88 -16.94
CA ALA A 26 -10.83 7.41 -16.95
C ALA A 26 -11.29 6.97 -18.33
N ALA A 27 -10.73 7.56 -19.40
CA ALA A 27 -11.10 7.24 -20.78
C ALA A 27 -10.59 5.85 -21.22
N ARG A 28 -9.57 5.31 -20.53
CA ARG A 28 -8.99 4.00 -20.85
C ARG A 28 -8.70 3.19 -19.58
N PRO A 29 -9.73 2.62 -18.94
CA PRO A 29 -9.54 1.82 -17.74
C PRO A 29 -8.78 0.53 -18.10
N GLN A 30 -7.57 0.39 -17.56
CA GLN A 30 -6.75 -0.83 -17.63
C GLN A 30 -6.61 -1.42 -16.23
N ARG A 31 -6.45 -2.73 -16.14
CA ARG A 31 -6.15 -3.37 -14.86
C ARG A 31 -4.76 -2.92 -14.37
N PRO A 32 -4.63 -2.39 -13.13
CA PRO A 32 -3.34 -2.00 -12.61
C PRO A 32 -2.37 -3.20 -12.53
N ALA A 33 -1.11 -2.93 -12.79
CA ALA A 33 0.00 -3.82 -12.48
C ALA A 33 1.13 -2.96 -11.92
N ILE A 34 1.78 -3.41 -10.86
CA ILE A 34 2.85 -2.68 -10.17
C ILE A 34 4.01 -3.64 -9.96
N VAL A 35 5.22 -3.15 -10.22
CA VAL A 35 6.45 -3.88 -9.90
C VAL A 35 6.73 -3.73 -8.41
N ALA A 36 6.85 -4.84 -7.70
CA ALA A 36 7.22 -4.87 -6.30
C ALA A 36 8.71 -4.55 -6.11
N MET A 37 9.12 -4.31 -4.86
CA MET A 37 10.52 -3.97 -4.54
C MET A 37 11.56 -5.02 -4.94
N ASP A 38 11.17 -6.28 -5.07
CA ASP A 38 12.02 -7.38 -5.53
C ASP A 38 12.09 -7.49 -7.06
N GLY A 39 11.42 -6.57 -7.79
CA GLY A 39 11.41 -6.52 -9.25
C GLY A 39 10.30 -7.36 -9.90
N GLU A 40 9.51 -8.07 -9.10
CA GLU A 40 8.45 -8.94 -9.61
C GLU A 40 7.17 -8.16 -9.92
N LEU A 41 6.46 -8.58 -10.98
CA LEU A 41 5.24 -7.91 -11.43
C LEU A 41 4.01 -8.41 -10.66
N CYS A 42 3.46 -7.57 -9.79
CA CYS A 42 2.18 -7.81 -9.14
C CYS A 42 1.02 -7.46 -10.09
N ARG A 43 0.07 -8.38 -10.25
CA ARG A 43 -1.08 -8.23 -11.17
C ARG A 43 -2.39 -8.08 -10.42
N CYS A 44 -3.33 -7.31 -10.99
CA CYS A 44 -4.66 -7.14 -10.38
C CYS A 44 -5.47 -8.43 -10.43
N ALA A 45 -5.74 -9.02 -9.27
CA ALA A 45 -6.56 -10.22 -9.11
C ALA A 45 -8.03 -9.88 -8.83
N ALA A 46 -8.31 -8.75 -8.19
CA ALA A 46 -9.66 -8.31 -7.90
C ALA A 46 -9.77 -6.79 -8.02
N LEU A 47 -10.90 -6.30 -8.53
CA LEU A 47 -11.22 -4.88 -8.68
C LEU A 47 -12.66 -4.63 -8.24
N ARG A 48 -12.88 -3.59 -7.44
CA ARG A 48 -14.20 -3.24 -6.88
C ARG A 48 -14.33 -1.73 -6.77
N ARG A 49 -15.48 -1.20 -7.18
CA ARG A 49 -15.87 0.18 -6.85
C ARG A 49 -16.49 0.21 -5.46
N THR A 50 -16.01 1.11 -4.63
CA THR A 50 -16.59 1.37 -3.30
C THR A 50 -17.77 2.34 -3.45
N HIS A 51 -18.66 2.38 -2.44
CA HIS A 51 -19.82 3.28 -2.44
C HIS A 51 -19.42 4.77 -2.53
N ASN A 52 -18.21 5.13 -2.10
CA ASN A 52 -17.65 6.49 -2.20
C ASN A 52 -17.06 6.82 -3.59
N GLY A 53 -17.29 5.98 -4.60
CA GLY A 53 -16.75 6.16 -5.94
C GLY A 53 -15.26 5.86 -6.10
N VAL A 54 -14.56 5.46 -5.02
CA VAL A 54 -13.15 5.05 -5.08
C VAL A 54 -13.06 3.62 -5.60
N THR A 55 -12.15 3.38 -6.54
CA THR A 55 -11.88 2.03 -7.04
C THR A 55 -10.77 1.39 -6.21
N ARG A 56 -10.97 0.16 -5.72
CA ARG A 56 -9.96 -0.64 -5.02
C ARG A 56 -9.54 -1.85 -5.83
N CYS A 57 -8.24 -2.10 -5.95
CA CYS A 57 -7.66 -3.28 -6.58
C CYS A 57 -6.85 -4.09 -5.55
N LEU A 58 -6.89 -5.42 -5.64
CA LEU A 58 -5.90 -6.30 -5.02
C LEU A 58 -4.86 -6.68 -6.07
N LEU A 59 -3.60 -6.38 -5.78
CA LEU A 59 -2.44 -6.76 -6.57
C LEU A 59 -1.77 -7.96 -5.93
N VAL A 60 -1.69 -9.08 -6.65
CA VAL A 60 -1.13 -10.33 -6.13
C VAL A 60 0.28 -10.49 -6.67
N HIS A 61 1.22 -10.69 -5.74
CA HIS A 61 2.60 -11.04 -6.02
C HIS A 61 2.70 -12.49 -6.51
N PRO A 62 3.58 -12.84 -7.46
CA PRO A 62 3.72 -14.23 -7.94
C PRO A 62 4.04 -15.22 -6.82
N HIS A 63 4.78 -14.78 -5.80
CA HIS A 63 5.13 -15.60 -4.63
C HIS A 63 4.16 -15.45 -3.44
N ALA A 64 2.94 -14.95 -3.66
CA ALA A 64 1.95 -14.86 -2.60
C ALA A 64 1.46 -16.25 -2.14
N SER A 65 1.46 -16.50 -0.84
CA SER A 65 0.91 -17.74 -0.30
C SER A 65 -0.62 -17.76 -0.36
N GLY A 66 -1.21 -18.96 -0.47
CA GLY A 66 -2.66 -19.15 -0.45
C GLY A 66 -3.34 -18.64 0.82
N ARG A 67 -2.61 -18.62 1.96
CA ARG A 67 -3.10 -18.02 3.21
C ARG A 67 -3.17 -16.49 3.10
N GLN A 68 -2.09 -15.84 2.69
CA GLN A 68 -2.06 -14.39 2.48
C GLN A 68 -3.14 -13.91 1.51
N MET A 69 -3.38 -14.66 0.43
CA MET A 69 -4.43 -14.36 -0.54
C MET A 69 -5.83 -14.44 0.07
N ARG A 70 -6.13 -15.48 0.86
CA ARG A 70 -7.44 -15.65 1.52
C ARG A 70 -7.69 -14.60 2.60
N ASP A 71 -6.69 -14.31 3.41
CA ASP A 71 -6.78 -13.32 4.49
C ASP A 71 -7.04 -11.93 3.88
N MET A 72 -6.31 -11.57 2.83
CA MET A 72 -6.51 -10.28 2.15
C MET A 72 -7.76 -10.21 1.29
N LEU A 73 -8.20 -11.29 0.68
CA LEU A 73 -9.48 -11.30 -0.01
C LEU A 73 -10.65 -11.13 0.97
N THR A 74 -10.56 -11.74 2.14
CA THR A 74 -11.56 -11.58 3.21
C THR A 74 -11.59 -10.14 3.69
N ALA A 75 -10.44 -9.57 4.07
CA ALA A 75 -10.34 -8.16 4.46
C ALA A 75 -10.82 -7.23 3.35
N TYR A 76 -10.45 -7.48 2.09
CA TYR A 76 -10.86 -6.67 0.94
C TYR A 76 -12.37 -6.63 0.76
N ARG A 77 -13.08 -7.74 1.05
CA ARG A 77 -14.53 -7.82 0.98
C ARG A 77 -15.20 -7.12 2.16
N THR A 78 -14.70 -7.34 3.37
CA THR A 78 -15.32 -6.92 4.63
C THR A 78 -15.03 -5.48 5.02
N THR A 79 -13.89 -4.91 4.61
CA THR A 79 -13.48 -3.57 5.04
C THR A 79 -14.46 -2.51 4.50
N PRO A 80 -15.30 -1.88 5.35
CA PRO A 80 -16.07 -0.71 4.97
C PRO A 80 -15.09 0.44 4.70
N THR A 81 -15.46 1.33 3.79
CA THR A 81 -14.57 2.33 3.18
C THR A 81 -14.12 3.44 4.14
N LEU A 82 -13.27 3.17 5.14
CA LEU A 82 -12.60 4.17 5.98
C LEU A 82 -11.30 3.55 6.51
N ALA A 83 -10.14 4.18 6.63
CA ALA A 83 -9.68 5.51 6.26
C ALA A 83 -8.17 5.39 5.98
N ARG A 84 -7.72 6.10 4.94
CA ARG A 84 -6.37 6.64 4.73
C ARG A 84 -5.38 6.39 5.89
N SER A 85 -4.65 5.27 5.87
CA SER A 85 -3.42 5.17 6.64
C SER A 85 -2.37 6.05 5.96
N ARG A 86 -2.41 7.34 6.26
CA ARG A 86 -1.25 8.23 6.15
C ARG A 86 -0.24 7.67 7.14
N ASN A 87 0.65 6.77 6.76
CA ASN A 87 1.78 6.45 7.61
C ASN A 87 3.01 6.00 6.82
N GLN A 88 4.16 6.38 7.38
CA GLN A 88 5.49 5.84 7.13
C GLN A 88 6.26 6.35 5.90
N ALA A 89 6.56 7.64 5.93
CA ALA A 89 7.86 8.14 5.50
C ALA A 89 8.50 8.92 6.67
N ARG A 90 8.63 8.28 7.85
CA ARG A 90 9.57 8.76 8.86
C ARG A 90 10.86 7.99 8.62
N SER A 91 11.74 8.68 7.91
CA SER A 91 13.12 8.31 7.66
C SER A 91 13.77 7.67 8.89
N ARG A 92 14.53 6.62 8.62
CA ARG A 92 15.37 5.88 9.54
C ARG A 92 16.26 6.83 10.35
N GLN A 93 16.04 6.81 11.66
CA GLN A 93 17.04 6.69 12.72
C GLN A 93 18.52 6.78 12.27
N SER A 94 19.17 7.90 12.56
CA SER A 94 20.61 7.94 12.89
C SER A 94 20.74 8.16 14.40
N LYS A 95 21.08 7.09 15.10
CA LYS A 95 21.44 7.09 16.53
C LYS A 95 22.97 7.24 16.65
N SER A 96 23.43 8.23 17.41
CA SER A 96 24.64 8.18 18.24
C SER A 96 24.39 9.13 19.42
N LEU A 97 24.03 8.63 20.63
CA LEU A 97 24.93 8.29 21.75
C LEU A 97 25.85 9.48 22.13
N THR A 98 25.96 10.05 23.33
CA THR A 98 25.46 9.75 24.71
C THR A 98 25.81 10.96 25.64
N THR A 99 24.85 11.49 26.43
CA THR A 99 24.89 11.96 27.87
C THR A 99 26.01 12.94 28.41
N PRO A 100 25.96 13.47 29.68
CA PRO A 100 25.39 14.79 30.01
C PRO A 100 26.25 15.72 30.94
N HIS A 101 25.83 16.99 31.04
CA HIS A 101 25.91 17.98 32.15
C HIS A 101 27.06 17.96 33.20
N MET A 102 27.77 19.10 33.33
CA MET A 102 28.12 19.87 34.56
C MET A 102 28.90 21.11 34.07
N GLY A 103 28.51 22.37 34.32
CA GLY A 103 28.46 23.04 35.62
C GLY A 103 29.65 24.00 35.70
N MET A 104 29.40 25.31 35.87
CA MET A 104 30.11 26.23 36.77
C MET A 104 29.94 27.69 36.34
N SER A 105 29.53 28.46 37.33
CA SER A 105 29.46 29.92 37.41
C SER A 105 30.78 30.60 37.11
N SER A 106 30.71 31.85 36.68
CA SER A 106 31.50 32.97 37.21
C SER A 106 30.71 34.26 37.02
#